data_AF-A0A8C6A8E2-F1
#
_entry.id   AF-A0A8C6A8E2-F1
#
_cell.length_a   1.000
_cell.length_b   1.000
_cell.length_c   1.000
_cell.angle_alpha   90.00
_cell.angle_beta   90.00
_cell.angle_gamma   90.00
#
_symmetry.space_group_name_H-M   'P 1'
#
loop_
_entity.id
_entity.type
_entity.pdbx_description
1 polymer ?
#
loop_
_entity_poly.entity_id
_entity_poly.type
_entity_poly.pdbx_seq_one_letter_code
_entity_poly.pdbx_strand_id
1 'polypeptide(L)' 'RLPGADLEVGIRKKIEHDVVMKASSSLPKRLALLRAPAKKKGASATSRKSS' A
#
# COMPACT_ATOMS: atom_id res chain seq x y z
N ARG A 1 15.92 -9.25 -33.57
CA ARG A 1 15.12 -9.25 -32.32
C ARG A 1 13.66 -9.46 -32.73
N LEU A 2 12.95 -10.42 -32.12
CA LEU A 2 11.56 -10.67 -32.48
C LEU A 2 10.67 -9.57 -31.87
N PRO A 3 9.70 -9.02 -32.63
CA PRO A 3 8.90 -7.87 -32.21
C PRO A 3 8.08 -8.11 -30.92
N GLY A 4 7.76 -9.37 -30.60
CA GLY A 4 7.07 -9.73 -29.36
C GLY A 4 7.91 -9.56 -28.09
N ALA A 5 9.24 -9.62 -28.18
CA ALA A 5 10.12 -9.56 -27.01
C ALA A 5 10.13 -8.17 -26.35
N ASP A 6 10.01 -7.10 -27.14
CA ASP A 6 10.00 -5.73 -26.63
C ASP A 6 8.65 -5.38 -25.96
N LEU A 7 7.55 -5.97 -26.45
CA LEU A 7 6.24 -5.84 -25.81
C LEU A 7 6.22 -6.56 -24.46
N GLU A 8 6.76 -7.78 -24.37
CA GLU A 8 6.83 -8.52 -23.11
C GLU A 8 7.69 -7.81 -22.06
N VAL A 9 8.82 -7.23 -22.48
CA VAL A 9 9.66 -6.40 -21.59
C VAL A 9 8.93 -5.12 -21.18
N GLY A 10 8.21 -4.47 -22.09
CA GLY A 10 7.43 -3.26 -21.80
C GLY A 10 6.31 -3.49 -20.78
N ILE A 11 5.57 -4.60 -20.93
CA ILE A 11 4.49 -4.97 -20.00
C ILE A 11 5.04 -5.24 -18.61
N ARG A 12 6.12 -6.04 -18.49
CA ARG A 12 6.76 -6.32 -17.19
C ARG A 12 7.21 -5.03 -16.49
N LYS A 13 7.91 -4.16 -17.22
CA LYS A 13 8.36 -2.86 -16.69
C LYS A 13 7.21 -1.99 -16.20
N LYS A 14 6.10 -1.97 -16.94
CA LYS A 14 4.92 -1.19 -16.57
C LYS A 14 4.30 -1.69 -15.26
N ILE A 15 4.18 -3.01 -15.12
CA ILE A 15 3.66 -3.64 -13.91
C ILE A 15 4.56 -3.34 -12.71
N GLU A 16 5.87 -3.57 -12.84
CA GLU A 16 6.84 -3.30 -11.78
C GLU A 16 6.78 -1.84 -11.31
N HIS A 17 6.79 -0.91 -12.26
CA HIS A 17 6.72 0.52 -11.97
C HIS A 17 5.41 0.91 -11.25
N ASP A 18 4.26 0.47 -11.77
CA ASP A 18 2.97 0.85 -11.19
C ASP A 18 2.80 0.27 -9.78
N VAL A 19 3.27 -0.97 -9.55
CA VAL A 19 3.31 -1.57 -8.21
C VAL A 19 4.20 -0.75 -7.27
N VAL A 20 5.40 -0.37 -7.72
CA VAL A 20 6.34 0.44 -6.93
C VAL A 20 5.73 1.80 -6.58
N MET A 21 5.09 2.50 -7.51
CA MET A 21 4.48 3.80 -7.26
C MET A 21 3.29 3.71 -6.30
N LYS A 22 2.45 2.68 -6.44
CA LYS A 22 1.33 2.45 -5.54
C LYS A 22 1.79 2.17 -4.11
N ALA A 23 2.83 1.35 -3.94
CA ALA A 23 3.41 1.07 -2.63
C ALA A 23 4.07 2.33 -2.04
N SER A 24 4.90 3.01 -2.82
CA SER A 24 5.68 4.19 -2.40
C SER A 24 4.79 5.36 -2.01
N SER A 25 3.66 5.58 -2.69
CA SER A 25 2.73 6.66 -2.33
C SER A 25 1.96 6.40 -1.03
N SER A 26 1.77 5.13 -0.65
CA SER A 26 1.07 4.75 0.58
C SER A 26 2.00 4.66 1.81
N LEU A 27 3.29 4.40 1.59
CA LEU A 27 4.27 4.14 2.64
C LEU A 27 4.51 5.35 3.58
N PRO A 28 4.72 6.59 3.09
CA PRO A 28 4.89 7.76 3.95
C PRO A 28 3.71 7.98 4.90
N LYS A 29 2.48 7.75 4.43
CA LYS A 29 1.26 7.87 5.26
C LYS A 29 1.25 6.83 6.39
N ARG A 30 1.59 5.58 6.09
CA ARG A 30 1.68 4.51 7.10
C ARG A 30 2.80 4.76 8.09
N LEU A 31 3.95 5.23 7.63
CA LEU A 31 5.07 5.60 8.51
C LEU A 31 4.73 6.78 9.42
N ALA A 32 3.99 7.78 8.92
CA ALA A 32 3.53 8.89 9.73
C ALA A 32 2.61 8.44 10.88
N LEU A 33 1.73 7.46 10.64
CA LEU A 33 0.88 6.86 11.69
C LEU A 33 1.70 6.12 12.76
N LEU A 34 2.78 5.44 12.37
CA LEU A 34 3.66 4.74 13.31
C LEU A 34 4.56 5.69 14.10
N ARG A 35 4.97 6.81 13.48
CA ARG A 35 5.84 7.82 14.10
C ARG A 35 5.07 8.82 14.96
N ALA A 36 3.79 9.03 14.68
CA ALA A 36 2.96 9.86 15.55
C ALA A 36 2.92 9.20 16.94
N PRO A 37 3.19 9.94 18.03
CA PRO A 37 2.96 9.41 19.36
C PRO A 37 1.51 8.94 19.42
N ALA A 38 1.30 7.70 19.86
CA ALA A 38 -0.03 7.10 19.97
C ALA A 38 -0.87 7.90 20.96
N LYS A 39 -1.45 9.02 20.52
CA LYS A 39 -2.54 9.68 21.22
C LYS A 39 -3.69 8.69 21.14
N LYS A 40 -3.86 7.90 22.20
CA LYS A 40 -5.03 7.06 22.46
C LYS A 40 -6.29 7.95 22.36
N LYS A 41 -6.81 8.15 21.15
CA LYS A 41 -8.23 8.45 20.98
C LYS A 41 -8.91 7.10 21.07
N GLY A 42 -9.65 6.91 22.16
CA GLY A 42 -10.23 5.64 22.54
C GLY A 42 -10.83 4.91 21.35
N ALA A 43 -10.33 3.69 21.11
CA ALA A 43 -11.18 2.67 20.56
C ALA A 43 -12.36 2.56 21.52
N SER A 44 -13.51 3.12 21.15
CA SER A 44 -14.76 2.79 21.80
C SER A 44 -14.92 1.28 21.62
N ALA A 45 -14.66 0.54 22.70
CA ALA A 45 -14.93 -0.87 22.77
C ALA A 45 -16.45 -1.02 22.58
N THR A 46 -16.87 -1.46 21.40
CA THR A 46 -18.19 -2.06 21.27
C THR A 46 -18.15 -3.35 22.08
N SER A 47 -18.56 -3.23 23.35
CA SER A 47 -18.77 -4.36 24.23
C SER A 47 -19.80 -5.28 23.60
N ARG A 48 -19.54 -6.58 23.69
CA ARG A 48 -20.52 -7.62 23.43
C ARG A 48 -21.73 -7.36 24.33
N LYS A 49 -22.92 -7.25 23.76
CA LYS A 49 -24.15 -7.53 24.49
C LYS A 49 -24.73 -8.81 23.94
N SER A 50 -24.49 -9.89 24.67
CA SER A 50 -25.33 -11.08 24.66
C SER A 50 -26.72 -10.71 25.16
N SER A 51 -27.73 -11.02 24.35
CA SER A 51 -29.09 -11.36 24.77
C SER A 51 -29.66 -12.30 23.72
#